data_AF-A0A0Q7JJR0-F1
#
_entry.id   AF-A0A0Q7JJR0-F1
#
_cell.length_a   1.000
_cell.length_b   1.000
_cell.length_c   1.000
_cell.angle_alpha   90.00
_cell.angle_beta   90.00
_cell.angle_gamma   90.00
#
_symmetry.space_group_name_H-M   'P 1'
#
loop_
_entity.id
_entity.type
_entity.pdbx_description
1 polymer ?
#
loop_
_entity_poly.entity_id
_entity_poly.type
_entity_poly.pdbx_seq_one_letter_code
_entity_poly.pdbx_strand_id
1 'polypeptide(L)'
;MRVKHSKFDELRIQVVEEALERGNIALTARNHGLSPYSLYNWMKQYRDEVEPTMGKKKDLDKFNNPQTTEEWKEKYEQATKLIGEKELEIAVLRDLVKKKHPHIQWKWPENGS
;
A
#
# COMPACT_ATOMS: atom_id res chain seq x y z
N MET A 1 17.05 -1.30 25.94
CA MET A 1 16.05 -2.08 26.71
C MET A 1 14.67 -1.74 26.18
N ARG A 2 13.84 -2.72 25.82
CA ARG A 2 12.46 -2.45 25.36
C ARG A 2 11.60 -2.21 26.60
N VAL A 3 11.16 -0.97 26.81
CA VAL A 3 10.23 -0.64 27.90
C VAL A 3 8.91 -1.34 27.60
N LYS A 4 8.51 -2.29 28.45
CA LYS A 4 7.21 -2.97 28.32
C LYS A 4 6.12 -1.97 28.66
N HIS A 5 5.32 -1.60 27.68
CA HIS A 5 4.18 -0.72 27.85
C HIS A 5 3.00 -1.50 28.41
N SER A 6 2.29 -0.91 29.37
CA SER A 6 0.99 -1.45 29.78
C SER A 6 0.00 -1.25 28.63
N LYS A 7 -1.08 -2.05 28.59
CA LYS A 7 -2.17 -1.87 27.63
C LYS A 7 -2.74 -0.44 27.62
N PHE A 8 -2.69 0.23 28.78
CA PHE A 8 -3.07 1.64 28.89
C PHE A 8 -2.07 2.59 28.23
N ASP A 9 -0.78 2.28 28.26
CA ASP A 9 0.24 3.13 27.63
C ASP A 9 0.18 2.97 26.10
N GLU A 10 -0.12 1.77 25.59
CA GLU A 10 -0.39 1.56 24.15
C GLU A 10 -1.57 2.41 23.67
N LEU A 11 -2.68 2.46 24.44
CA LEU A 11 -3.82 3.32 24.13
C LEU A 11 -3.45 4.80 24.14
N ARG A 12 -2.64 5.25 25.11
CA ARG A 12 -2.16 6.64 25.17
C ARG A 12 -1.31 6.99 23.96
N ILE A 13 -0.41 6.09 23.55
CA ILE A 13 0.42 6.25 22.36
C ILE A 13 -0.46 6.40 21.11
N GLN A 14 -1.49 5.56 20.95
CA GLN A 14 -2.43 5.66 19.82
C GLN A 14 -3.15 7.01 19.78
N VAL A 15 -3.65 7.50 20.92
CA VAL A 15 -4.33 8.80 20.98
C VAL A 15 -3.37 9.95 20.67
N VAL A 16 -2.11 9.86 21.09
CA VAL A 16 -1.06 10.84 20.77
C VAL A 16 -0.70 10.81 19.29
N GLU A 17 -0.58 9.63 18.68
CA GLU A 17 -0.39 9.47 17.23
C GLU A 17 -1.51 10.16 16.45
N GLU A 18 -2.78 9.89 16.79
CA GLU A 18 -3.93 10.50 16.14
C GLU A 18 -3.92 12.04 16.26
N ALA A 19 -3.57 12.55 17.46
CA ALA A 19 -3.51 13.98 17.71
C ALA A 19 -2.40 14.67 16.88
N LEU A 20 -1.27 13.99 16.69
CA LEU A 20 -0.15 14.43 15.86
C LEU A 20 -0.46 14.37 14.36
N GLU A 21 -1.14 13.32 13.90
CA GLU A 21 -1.58 13.16 12.51
C GLU A 21 -2.59 14.24 12.12
N ARG A 22 -3.60 14.50 12.97
CA ARG A 22 -4.67 15.47 12.71
C ARG A 22 -4.27 16.93 12.98
N GLY A 23 -3.22 17.16 13.76
CA GLY A 23 -2.78 18.50 14.17
C GLY A 23 -3.78 19.25 15.08
N ASN A 24 -4.81 18.57 15.61
CA ASN A 24 -5.82 19.17 16.47
C ASN A 24 -5.99 18.39 17.79
N ILE A 25 -5.27 18.87 18.81
CA ILE A 25 -5.22 18.28 20.15
C ILE A 25 -6.57 18.40 20.86
N ALA A 26 -7.23 19.56 20.77
CA ALA A 26 -8.48 19.81 21.48
C ALA A 26 -9.63 18.92 20.97
N LEU A 27 -9.73 18.76 19.66
CA LEU A 27 -10.75 17.89 19.04
C LEU A 27 -10.49 16.42 19.38
N THR A 28 -9.24 15.98 19.26
CA THR A 28 -8.86 14.58 19.56
C THR A 28 -9.08 14.26 21.04
N ALA A 29 -8.71 15.16 21.95
CA ALA A 29 -8.99 14.99 23.38
C ALA A 29 -10.49 14.86 23.66
N ARG A 30 -11.33 15.72 23.05
CA ARG A 30 -12.78 15.65 23.19
C ARG A 30 -13.37 14.33 22.70
N ASN A 31 -12.90 13.81 21.56
CA ASN A 31 -13.36 12.55 20.99
C ASN A 31 -13.06 11.35 21.89
N HIS A 32 -11.94 11.40 22.60
CA HIS A 32 -11.51 10.35 23.53
C HIS A 32 -11.96 10.60 24.98
N GLY A 33 -12.77 11.63 25.25
CA GLY A 33 -13.24 11.97 26.59
C GLY A 33 -12.14 12.45 27.55
N LEU A 34 -11.05 12.98 27.00
CA LEU A 34 -9.87 13.43 27.73
C LEU A 34 -9.82 14.95 27.84
N SER A 35 -9.13 15.43 28.87
CA SER A 35 -8.74 16.83 28.95
C SER A 35 -7.64 17.14 27.92
N PRO A 36 -7.71 18.26 27.18
CA PRO A 36 -6.63 18.71 26.29
C PRO A 36 -5.28 18.83 27.00
N TYR A 37 -5.29 19.18 28.29
CA TYR A 37 -4.09 19.28 29.11
C TYR A 37 -3.44 17.90 29.34
N SER A 38 -4.25 16.87 29.60
CA SER A 38 -3.76 15.49 29.77
C SER A 38 -3.13 14.96 28.49
N LEU A 39 -3.80 15.20 27.35
CA LEU A 39 -3.28 14.79 26.05
C LEU A 39 -1.98 15.51 25.68
N TYR A 40 -1.88 16.80 26.01
CA TYR A 40 -0.65 17.58 25.81
C TYR A 40 0.53 17.03 26.63
N ASN A 41 0.30 16.64 27.88
CA ASN A 41 1.34 16.03 28.70
C ASN A 41 1.78 14.66 28.17
N TRP A 42 0.83 13.83 27.72
CA TRP A 42 1.16 12.55 27.07
C TRP A 42 1.94 12.75 25.78
N MET A 43 1.57 13.73 24.98
CA MET A 43 2.30 14.07 23.76
C MET A 43 3.76 14.43 24.05
N LYS A 44 4.06 15.15 25.15
CA LYS A 44 5.44 15.40 25.59
C LYS A 44 6.15 14.13 26.04
N GLN A 45 5.46 13.27 26.78
CA GLN A 45 6.03 12.05 27.35
C GLN A 45 6.37 11.00 26.28
N TYR A 46 5.49 10.83 25.29
CA TYR A 46 5.63 9.82 24.24
C TYR A 46 6.19 10.37 22.93
N ARG A 47 6.60 11.65 22.89
CA ARG A 47 7.09 12.31 21.66
C ARG A 47 8.22 11.53 20.98
N ASP A 48 9.21 11.13 21.76
CA ASP A 48 10.42 10.48 21.26
C ASP A 48 10.15 9.02 20.83
N GLU A 49 9.09 8.41 21.36
CA GLU A 49 8.65 7.06 20.99
C GLU A 49 7.76 7.07 19.73
N VAL A 50 6.98 8.13 19.55
CA VAL A 50 6.03 8.30 18.44
C VAL A 50 6.69 8.90 17.18
N GLU A 51 7.70 9.76 17.31
CA GLU A 51 8.44 10.30 16.16
C GLU A 51 8.96 9.24 15.17
N PRO A 52 9.61 8.13 15.61
CA PRO A 52 10.10 7.11 14.69
C PRO A 52 8.98 6.25 14.07
N THR A 53 7.82 6.08 14.72
CA THR A 53 6.67 5.35 14.14
C THR A 53 5.95 6.20 13.09
N MET A 54 5.79 7.50 13.38
CA MET A 54 5.19 8.48 12.49
C MET A 54 6.02 8.74 11.23
N GLY A 55 7.36 8.74 11.34
CA GLY A 55 8.25 8.82 10.19
C GLY A 55 8.03 7.66 9.21
N LYS A 56 7.94 6.43 9.72
CA LYS A 56 7.66 5.23 8.92
C LYS A 56 6.28 5.25 8.28
N LYS A 57 5.24 5.71 9.00
CA LYS A 57 3.89 5.88 8.44
C LYS A 57 3.88 6.90 7.29
N LYS A 58 4.57 8.03 7.44
CA LYS A 58 4.70 9.03 6.36
C LYS A 58 5.40 8.48 5.13
N ASP A 59 6.41 7.64 5.30
CA ASP A 59 7.07 7.00 4.16
C ASP A 59 6.18 5.94 3.50
N LEU A 60 5.33 5.24 4.27
CA LEU A 60 4.28 4.37 3.71
C LEU A 60 3.20 5.16 2.95
N ASP A 61 2.81 6.34 3.46
CA ASP A 61 1.84 7.20 2.80
C ASP A 61 2.38 7.82 1.50
N LYS A 62 3.69 8.06 1.42
CA LYS A 62 4.35 8.44 0.15
C LYS A 62 4.25 7.33 -0.90
N PHE A 63 4.21 6.05 -0.52
CA PHE A 63 3.94 4.95 -1.45
C PHE A 63 2.49 4.95 -1.96
N ASN A 64 1.55 5.55 -1.23
CA ASN A 64 0.15 5.72 -1.63
C ASN A 64 -0.11 7.04 -2.37
N ASN A 65 0.95 7.79 -2.75
CA ASN A 65 0.81 9.05 -3.45
C ASN A 65 0.27 8.84 -4.89
N PRO A 66 -0.70 9.64 -5.37
CA PRO A 66 -1.29 9.52 -6.70
C PRO A 66 -0.29 9.58 -7.87
N GLN A 67 0.88 10.24 -7.70
CA GLN A 67 1.93 10.19 -8.73
C GLN A 67 2.44 8.78 -9.01
N THR A 68 2.53 7.95 -7.97
CA THR A 68 2.93 6.55 -8.12
C THR A 68 1.83 5.79 -8.86
N THR A 69 0.55 6.14 -8.68
CA THR A 69 -0.58 5.55 -9.41
C THR A 69 -0.53 5.81 -10.91
N GLU A 70 -0.15 7.01 -11.35
CA GLU A 70 0.00 7.35 -12.77
C GLU A 70 1.14 6.57 -13.42
N GLU A 71 2.32 6.53 -12.78
CA GLU A 71 3.45 5.73 -13.26
C GLU A 71 3.13 4.22 -13.32
N TRP A 72 2.41 3.69 -12.32
CA TRP A 72 1.97 2.30 -12.33
C TRP A 72 0.95 2.03 -13.43
N LYS A 73 0.06 3.00 -13.71
CA LYS A 73 -0.92 2.90 -14.79
C LYS A 73 -0.24 2.88 -16.16
N GLU A 74 0.74 3.74 -16.40
CA GLU A 74 1.51 3.74 -17.64
C GLU A 74 2.27 2.42 -17.84
N LYS A 75 2.94 1.91 -16.79
CA LYS A 75 3.62 0.62 -16.84
C LYS A 75 2.66 -0.53 -17.11
N TYR A 76 1.47 -0.50 -16.51
CA TYR A 76 0.43 -1.50 -16.75
C TYR A 76 -0.08 -1.46 -18.19
N GLU A 77 -0.33 -0.27 -18.74
CA GLU A 77 -0.75 -0.11 -20.14
C GLU A 77 0.32 -0.62 -21.11
N GLN A 78 1.59 -0.29 -20.87
CA GLN A 78 2.71 -0.79 -21.66
C GLN A 78 2.81 -2.32 -21.61
N ALA A 79 2.68 -2.91 -20.43
CA ALA A 79 2.71 -4.37 -20.26
C ALA A 79 1.54 -5.04 -20.99
N THR A 80 0.33 -4.48 -20.89
CA THR A 80 -0.88 -4.99 -21.54
C THR A 80 -0.73 -4.97 -23.07
N LYS A 81 -0.16 -3.88 -23.61
CA LYS A 81 0.13 -3.77 -25.04
C LYS A 81 1.11 -4.85 -25.50
N LEU A 82 2.22 -5.04 -24.77
CA LEU A 82 3.22 -6.05 -25.12
C LEU A 82 2.64 -7.47 -25.07
N ILE A 83 1.77 -7.75 -24.09
CA ILE A 83 1.06 -9.03 -24.00
C ILE A 83 0.17 -9.23 -25.24
N GLY A 84 -0.61 -8.22 -25.63
CA GLY A 84 -1.45 -8.30 -26.83
C GLY A 84 -0.65 -8.55 -28.12
N GLU A 85 0.50 -7.90 -28.27
CA GLU A 85 1.40 -8.13 -29.40
C GLU A 85 1.93 -9.58 -29.43
N LYS A 86 2.29 -10.13 -28.26
CA LYS A 86 2.76 -11.52 -28.15
C LYS A 86 1.64 -12.54 -28.37
N GLU A 87 0.44 -12.28 -27.89
CA GLU A 87 -0.72 -13.14 -28.14
C GLU A 87 -1.10 -13.17 -29.62
N LEU A 88 -1.02 -12.03 -30.31
CA LEU A 88 -1.24 -11.96 -31.75
C LEU A 88 -0.16 -12.74 -32.53
N GLU A 89 1.11 -12.56 -32.16
CA GLU A 89 2.22 -13.33 -32.75
C GLU A 89 1.99 -14.85 -32.58
N ILE A 90 1.62 -15.28 -31.36
CA ILE A 90 1.26 -16.68 -31.08
C ILE A 90 0.08 -17.14 -31.92
N ALA A 91 -0.99 -16.34 -32.04
CA ALA A 91 -2.16 -16.70 -32.84
C ALA A 91 -1.81 -16.93 -34.31
N VAL A 92 -1.03 -16.01 -34.91
CA VAL A 92 -0.56 -16.14 -36.29
C VAL A 92 0.31 -17.37 -36.46
N LEU A 93 1.26 -17.62 -35.55
CA LEU A 93 2.12 -18.80 -35.59
C LEU A 93 1.30 -20.10 -35.48
N ARG A 94 0.33 -20.15 -34.58
CA ARG A 94 -0.58 -21.30 -34.42
C ARG A 94 -1.36 -21.57 -35.72
N ASP A 95 -1.84 -20.53 -36.37
CA ASP A 95 -2.57 -20.67 -37.65
C ASP A 95 -1.67 -21.10 -38.81
N LEU A 96 -0.44 -20.61 -38.87
CA LEU A 96 0.55 -21.08 -39.86
C LEU A 96 0.89 -22.56 -39.67
N VAL A 97 1.06 -23.02 -38.43
CA VAL A 97 1.30 -24.43 -38.12
C VAL A 97 0.11 -25.29 -38.55
N LYS A 98 -1.13 -24.88 -38.21
CA LYS A 98 -2.34 -25.60 -38.63
C LYS A 98 -2.45 -25.71 -40.15
N LYS A 99 -2.15 -24.62 -40.88
CA LYS A 99 -2.18 -24.61 -42.36
C LYS A 99 -1.13 -25.55 -42.96
N LYS A 100 0.09 -25.57 -42.42
CA LYS A 100 1.17 -26.44 -42.92
C LYS A 100 0.97 -27.90 -42.55
N HIS A 101 0.36 -28.17 -41.40
CA HIS A 101 0.22 -29.53 -40.86
C HIS A 101 -1.24 -29.82 -40.45
N PRO A 102 -2.15 -29.99 -41.42
CA PRO A 102 -3.58 -30.16 -41.15
C PRO A 102 -3.92 -31.46 -40.40
N HIS A 103 -3.02 -32.45 -40.41
CA HIS A 103 -3.18 -33.72 -39.70
C HIS A 103 -2.66 -33.70 -38.25
N ILE A 104 -1.98 -32.63 -37.82
CA ILE A 104 -1.46 -32.52 -36.46
C ILE A 104 -2.56 -31.91 -35.56
N GLN A 105 -3.19 -32.74 -34.73
CA GLN A 105 -4.09 -32.29 -33.66
C GLN A 105 -3.27 -31.89 -32.41
N TRP A 106 -2.49 -30.82 -32.51
CA TRP A 106 -1.76 -30.29 -31.35
C TRP A 106 -2.69 -29.49 -30.44
N LYS A 107 -2.79 -29.89 -29.17
CA LYS A 107 -3.50 -29.16 -28.11
C LYS A 107 -2.54 -28.19 -27.47
N TRP A 108 -2.75 -26.89 -27.69
CA TRP A 108 -1.94 -25.86 -27.06
C TRP A 108 -2.28 -25.74 -25.57
N PRO A 109 -1.28 -25.60 -24.68
CA PRO A 109 -1.56 -25.30 -23.28
C PRO A 109 -2.28 -23.94 -23.22
N GLU A 110 -3.35 -23.90 -22.42
CA GLU A 110 -4.00 -22.63 -22.07
C GLU A 110 -3.05 -21.87 -21.13
N ASN A 111 -2.85 -20.59 -21.40
CA ASN A 111 -1.93 -19.77 -20.61
C ASN A 111 -2.58 -19.50 -19.24
N GLY A 112 -2.03 -20.07 -18.16
CA GLY A 112 -2.34 -19.66 -16.78
C GLY A 112 -2.69 -20.79 -15.80
N SER A 113 -1.71 -21.20 -15.00
CA SER A 113 -1.87 -21.63 -13.60
C SER A 113 -1.09 -20.67 -12.72
#